data_AF-E6KA79-F1
#
_entry.id   AF-E6KA79-F1
#
_cell.length_a   1.000
_cell.length_b   1.000
_cell.length_c   1.000
_cell.angle_alpha   90.00
_cell.angle_beta   90.00
_cell.angle_gamma   90.00
#
_symmetry.space_group_name_H-M   'P 1'
#
loop_
_entity.id
_entity.type
_entity.pdbx_description
1 polymer ?
#
loop_
_entity_poly.entity_id
_entity_poly.type
_entity_poly.pdbx_seq_one_letter_code
_entity_poly.pdbx_strand_id
1 'polypeptide(L)'
;MYICNQIKKRIIMIQEFKIKNFLSFKDEVRFSFEASNDTFAETSQVVKINKNTRLLRFAVVYGYNASGKSNLLKAFEFLVGFWFKKQNDPYKSIRINPFKLNQSSKNEHSFFELVFYVNGVKYWYQLELDQSMIFFEKLSYYNYKSTEPVRLFERKIESGQTVISFGDLEVNEVVKDNITILCLNNMSFFAAREQVNTQIPLIDAAKEWMREKFMDIITPSTNLTAYAQRKSSDDEDLKKYIINFLREADFNISNINTDVVNSGIPEGLLDMLLKMRDLPAEEKERIRNEKTFKQLRTEFFHTVENNKGAETYPLSLDDEEESDGTVRTFGIEAAIYSALNKNSFLAIDEIENSLHPKLLEKILFEFLKQKSQSQLLVTTHNDGLLDLVDDLIRKDSIWFTEKQKSGITELYKLSDFRALNHLSSIREAYRNKRFGATKGS
;
A
#
# COMPACT_ATOMS: atom_id res chain seq x y z
N MET A 1 21.42 23.10 -17.25
CA MET A 1 21.58 22.06 -18.30
C MET A 1 22.51 20.90 -17.88
N TYR A 2 22.45 20.45 -16.62
CA TYR A 2 23.19 19.28 -16.11
C TYR A 2 22.25 18.21 -15.51
N ILE A 3 20.95 18.32 -15.78
CA ILE A 3 19.91 17.38 -15.32
C ILE A 3 19.64 16.29 -16.40
N CYS A 4 20.16 16.44 -17.62
CA CYS A 4 19.80 15.57 -18.75
C CYS A 4 20.71 14.36 -19.01
N ASN A 5 21.78 14.09 -18.24
CA ASN A 5 22.71 13.00 -18.57
C ASN A 5 22.99 12.01 -17.44
N GLN A 6 21.95 11.61 -16.70
CA GLN A 6 21.90 10.29 -16.08
C GLN A 6 20.53 9.67 -16.28
N ILE A 7 20.37 8.89 -17.35
CA ILE A 7 19.42 7.78 -17.36
C ILE A 7 19.96 6.74 -16.37
N LYS A 8 19.86 7.03 -15.07
CA LYS A 8 20.07 6.08 -13.99
C LYS A 8 18.72 5.87 -13.35
N LYS A 9 18.29 4.61 -13.31
CA LYS A 9 17.04 4.07 -12.76
C LYS A 9 16.29 5.09 -11.89
N ARG A 10 15.11 5.51 -12.34
CA ARG A 10 14.18 6.33 -11.54
C ARG A 10 13.87 5.56 -10.25
N ILE A 11 14.54 5.89 -9.15
CA ILE A 11 14.39 5.19 -7.87
C ILE A 11 13.21 5.75 -7.10
N ILE A 12 12.28 4.88 -6.73
CA ILE A 12 10.97 5.23 -6.20
C ILE A 12 10.62 4.30 -5.03
N MET A 13 10.90 4.70 -3.78
CA MET A 13 10.75 3.82 -2.60
C MET A 13 10.53 4.60 -1.29
N ILE A 14 9.76 4.02 -0.37
CA ILE A 14 9.63 4.44 1.02
C ILE A 14 10.86 3.96 1.81
N GLN A 15 11.48 4.86 2.58
CA GLN A 15 12.53 4.50 3.53
C GLN A 15 11.96 4.29 4.93
N GLU A 16 11.13 5.22 5.40
CA GLU A 16 10.71 5.26 6.79
C GLU A 16 9.37 5.95 6.94
N PHE A 17 8.59 5.44 7.90
CA PHE A 17 7.31 5.99 8.29
C PHE A 17 7.22 6.05 9.81
N LYS A 18 6.82 7.20 10.34
CA LYS A 18 6.56 7.40 11.76
C LYS A 18 5.14 7.84 12.02
N ILE A 19 4.59 7.37 13.13
CA ILE A 19 3.22 7.63 13.55
C ILE A 19 3.22 7.91 15.05
N LYS A 20 2.46 8.91 15.49
CA LYS A 20 2.16 9.13 16.92
C LYS A 20 0.70 9.50 17.08
N ASN A 21 0.10 9.06 18.18
CA ASN A 21 -1.28 9.32 18.56
C ASN A 21 -2.28 9.05 17.42
N PHE A 22 -2.31 7.81 16.92
CA PHE A 22 -3.20 7.34 15.87
C PHE A 22 -3.67 5.90 16.15
N LEU A 23 -4.98 5.70 16.18
CA LEU A 23 -5.63 4.42 16.48
C LEU A 23 -5.10 3.77 17.77
N SER A 24 -4.32 2.70 17.68
CA SER A 24 -3.72 2.03 18.85
C SER A 24 -2.31 2.52 19.19
N PHE A 25 -1.69 3.34 18.35
CA PHE A 25 -0.39 3.94 18.60
C PHE A 25 -0.57 5.23 19.37
N LYS A 26 -0.28 5.22 20.67
CA LYS A 26 -0.28 6.43 21.49
C LYS A 26 1.06 7.17 21.32
N ASP A 27 2.14 6.47 21.60
CA ASP A 27 3.50 6.99 21.52
C ASP A 27 4.03 6.93 20.08
N GLU A 28 5.16 7.60 19.82
CA GLU A 28 5.78 7.57 18.49
C GLU A 28 6.32 6.17 18.19
N VAL A 29 5.93 5.62 17.05
CA VAL A 29 6.49 4.39 16.49
C VAL A 29 7.15 4.67 15.15
N ARG A 30 8.20 3.90 14.85
CA ARG A 30 8.98 4.00 13.60
C ARG A 30 8.95 2.66 12.87
N PHE A 31 8.47 2.68 11.64
CA PHE A 31 8.55 1.58 10.68
C PHE A 31 9.55 1.93 9.59
N SER A 32 10.42 1.00 9.17
CA SER A 32 11.46 1.29 8.18
C SER A 32 11.76 0.12 7.24
N PHE A 33 11.92 0.46 5.96
CA PHE A 33 12.46 -0.44 4.94
C PHE A 33 13.99 -0.35 4.83
N GLU A 34 14.68 0.37 5.72
CA GLU A 34 16.14 0.43 5.66
C GLU A 34 16.76 -0.94 5.98
N ALA A 35 17.60 -1.41 5.06
CA ALA A 35 18.27 -2.69 5.18
C ALA A 35 19.42 -2.60 6.19
N SER A 36 19.48 -3.55 7.10
CA SER A 36 20.60 -3.74 8.03
C SER A 36 21.84 -4.24 7.28
N ASN A 37 22.97 -4.39 7.98
CA ASN A 37 24.21 -4.95 7.41
C ASN A 37 24.12 -6.43 6.99
N ASP A 38 22.97 -7.08 7.19
CA ASP A 38 22.69 -8.40 6.66
C ASP A 38 22.81 -8.42 5.12
N THR A 39 23.52 -9.42 4.59
CA THR A 39 23.80 -9.62 3.16
C THR A 39 22.99 -10.77 2.55
N PHE A 40 22.18 -11.49 3.34
CA PHE A 40 21.33 -12.56 2.85
C PHE A 40 20.33 -12.02 1.80
N ALA A 41 20.20 -12.70 0.65
CA ALA A 41 19.31 -12.30 -0.45
C ALA A 41 19.45 -10.84 -0.94
N GLU A 42 20.65 -10.26 -0.82
CA GLU A 42 20.93 -8.85 -1.18
C GLU A 42 20.49 -8.50 -2.61
N THR A 43 20.78 -9.38 -3.58
CA THR A 43 20.55 -9.09 -5.01
C THR A 43 19.08 -9.12 -5.42
N SER A 44 18.22 -9.79 -4.65
CA SER A 44 16.80 -9.97 -4.94
C SER A 44 15.92 -9.08 -4.07
N GLN A 45 16.27 -8.87 -2.80
CA GLN A 45 15.38 -8.19 -1.83
C GLN A 45 15.78 -6.76 -1.50
N VAL A 46 17.00 -6.35 -1.86
CA VAL A 46 17.56 -5.04 -1.51
C VAL A 46 17.77 -4.19 -2.76
N VAL A 47 17.29 -2.95 -2.70
CA VAL A 47 17.56 -1.92 -3.71
C VAL A 47 18.57 -0.94 -3.14
N LYS A 48 19.73 -0.85 -3.79
CA LYS A 48 20.74 0.17 -3.46
C LYS A 48 20.34 1.51 -4.08
N ILE A 49 19.97 2.46 -3.23
CA ILE A 49 19.55 3.82 -3.62
C ILE A 49 20.76 4.68 -3.94
N ASN A 50 21.76 4.65 -3.06
CA ASN A 50 23.03 5.37 -3.20
C ASN A 50 24.14 4.60 -2.43
N LYS A 51 25.31 5.21 -2.20
CA LYS A 51 26.42 4.55 -1.50
C LYS A 51 26.07 4.11 -0.07
N ASN A 52 25.22 4.89 0.61
CA ASN A 52 24.96 4.76 2.04
C ASN A 52 23.53 4.27 2.36
N THR A 53 22.64 4.24 1.36
CA THR A 53 21.24 3.85 1.58
C THR A 53 20.89 2.62 0.75
N ARG A 54 20.39 1.60 1.46
CA ARG A 54 19.86 0.35 0.93
C ARG A 54 18.46 0.14 1.49
N LEU A 55 17.48 -0.14 0.63
CA LEU A 55 16.10 -0.31 1.02
C LEU A 55 15.59 -1.70 0.66
N LEU A 56 14.83 -2.29 1.58
CA LEU A 56 14.15 -3.56 1.44
C LEU A 56 12.92 -3.40 0.56
N ARG A 57 12.64 -4.43 -0.24
CA ARG A 57 11.42 -4.56 -1.04
C ARG A 57 10.28 -5.21 -0.26
N PHE A 58 10.56 -5.79 0.89
CA PHE A 58 9.58 -6.57 1.65
C PHE A 58 9.69 -6.34 3.14
N ALA A 59 8.54 -6.27 3.78
CA ALA A 59 8.41 -6.31 5.23
C ALA A 59 7.15 -7.10 5.61
N VAL A 60 7.26 -7.87 6.68
CA VAL A 60 6.17 -8.65 7.27
C VAL A 60 5.99 -8.25 8.73
N VAL A 61 4.75 -8.00 9.11
CA VAL A 61 4.36 -7.61 10.47
C VAL A 61 3.60 -8.75 11.13
N TYR A 62 4.18 -9.30 12.18
CA TYR A 62 3.61 -10.33 13.02
C TYR A 62 2.94 -9.75 14.26
N GLY A 63 2.02 -10.53 14.83
CA GLY A 63 1.36 -10.22 16.07
C GLY A 63 0.00 -10.89 16.13
N TYR A 64 -0.55 -11.01 17.33
CA TYR A 64 -1.83 -11.69 17.55
C TYR A 64 -2.99 -10.81 17.08
N ASN A 65 -4.21 -11.33 17.12
CA ASN A 65 -5.39 -10.55 16.82
C ASN A 65 -5.48 -9.33 17.75
N ALA A 66 -5.88 -8.18 17.19
CA ALA A 66 -5.95 -6.89 17.87
C ALA A 66 -4.62 -6.35 18.46
N SER A 67 -3.46 -6.84 18.02
CA SER A 67 -2.14 -6.33 18.43
C SER A 67 -1.80 -4.95 17.85
N GLY A 68 -2.35 -4.59 16.69
CA GLY A 68 -2.13 -3.31 16.03
C GLY A 68 -1.64 -3.40 14.57
N LYS A 69 -1.40 -4.61 14.04
CA LYS A 69 -1.00 -4.86 12.64
C LYS A 69 -1.80 -4.03 11.61
N SER A 70 -3.11 -4.20 11.57
CA SER A 70 -3.99 -3.47 10.64
C SER A 70 -3.98 -1.95 10.87
N ASN A 71 -3.69 -1.49 12.08
CA ASN A 71 -3.63 -0.05 12.37
C ASN A 71 -2.39 0.61 11.77
N LEU A 72 -1.28 -0.13 11.59
CA LEU A 72 -0.10 0.35 10.86
C LEU A 72 -0.45 0.58 9.38
N LEU A 73 -1.15 -0.37 8.77
CA LEU A 73 -1.61 -0.27 7.38
C LEU A 73 -2.60 0.89 7.20
N LYS A 74 -3.56 1.03 8.12
CA LYS A 74 -4.52 2.15 8.13
C LYS A 74 -3.86 3.53 8.25
N ALA A 75 -2.66 3.62 8.81
CA ALA A 75 -1.93 4.89 8.86
C ALA A 75 -1.41 5.32 7.48
N PHE A 76 -0.96 4.37 6.65
CA PHE A 76 -0.65 4.63 5.24
C PHE A 76 -1.92 4.99 4.45
N GLU A 77 -3.00 4.21 4.62
CA GLU A 77 -4.29 4.47 3.98
C GLU A 77 -4.82 5.87 4.31
N PHE A 78 -4.69 6.29 5.58
CA PHE A 78 -5.08 7.63 6.02
C PHE A 78 -4.34 8.71 5.22
N LEU A 79 -3.02 8.62 5.07
CA LEU A 79 -2.24 9.60 4.32
C LEU A 79 -2.67 9.68 2.85
N VAL A 80 -2.81 8.53 2.19
CA VAL A 80 -3.24 8.44 0.78
C VAL A 80 -4.61 9.07 0.58
N GLY A 81 -5.57 8.76 1.46
CA GLY A 81 -6.90 9.34 1.43
C GLY A 81 -6.98 10.81 1.88
N PHE A 82 -5.93 11.33 2.51
CA PHE A 82 -5.88 12.69 3.05
C PHE A 82 -5.23 13.69 2.08
N TRP A 83 -4.05 13.39 1.51
CA TRP A 83 -3.22 14.35 0.76
C TRP A 83 -3.99 15.10 -0.33
N PHE A 84 -4.86 14.41 -1.05
CA PHE A 84 -5.54 14.96 -2.23
C PHE A 84 -7.03 15.18 -2.04
N LYS A 85 -7.51 15.08 -0.80
CA LYS A 85 -8.93 15.25 -0.50
C LYS A 85 -9.30 16.73 -0.50
N LYS A 86 -9.95 17.17 -1.58
CA LYS A 86 -10.51 18.52 -1.65
C LYS A 86 -11.60 18.71 -0.59
N GLN A 87 -11.54 19.84 0.10
CA GLN A 87 -12.56 20.31 1.04
C GLN A 87 -13.18 21.61 0.53
N ASN A 88 -14.50 21.74 0.70
CA ASN A 88 -15.24 22.96 0.38
C ASN A 88 -15.86 23.60 1.63
N ASP A 89 -15.71 22.96 2.79
CA ASP A 89 -16.22 23.41 4.08
C ASP A 89 -15.06 23.34 5.09
N PRO A 90 -14.60 24.49 5.62
CA PRO A 90 -13.49 24.54 6.57
C PRO A 90 -13.84 23.97 7.96
N TYR A 91 -15.12 23.71 8.24
CA TYR A 91 -15.57 23.11 9.50
C TYR A 91 -15.78 21.59 9.39
N LYS A 92 -15.67 21.04 8.19
CA LYS A 92 -15.81 19.60 7.98
C LYS A 92 -14.65 18.86 8.64
N SER A 93 -14.99 17.95 9.54
CA SER A 93 -13.99 17.19 10.29
C SER A 93 -13.10 16.32 9.38
N ILE A 94 -11.81 16.31 9.71
CA ILE A 94 -10.82 15.39 9.16
C ILE A 94 -11.08 14.01 9.76
N ARG A 95 -11.17 12.97 8.92
CA ARG A 95 -11.47 11.59 9.33
C ARG A 95 -10.23 10.90 9.92
N ILE A 96 -9.65 11.50 10.96
CA ILE A 96 -8.56 10.93 11.74
C ILE A 96 -9.09 10.40 13.08
N ASN A 97 -8.47 9.34 13.58
CA ASN A 97 -8.80 8.75 14.88
C ASN A 97 -7.54 8.71 15.74
N PRO A 98 -7.42 9.58 16.77
CA PRO A 98 -6.30 9.53 17.70
C PRO A 98 -6.40 8.31 18.61
N PHE A 99 -5.41 8.14 19.50
CA PHE A 99 -5.49 7.13 20.55
C PHE A 99 -6.60 7.50 21.56
N LYS A 100 -7.59 6.60 21.71
CA LYS A 100 -8.81 6.88 22.49
C LYS A 100 -8.88 6.20 23.86
N LEU A 101 -7.90 5.39 24.24
CA LEU A 101 -7.94 4.59 25.48
C LEU A 101 -7.33 5.31 26.70
N ASN A 102 -7.13 6.62 26.62
CA ASN A 102 -6.89 7.49 27.77
C ASN A 102 -7.63 8.82 27.62
N GLN A 103 -7.60 9.66 28.67
CA GLN A 103 -8.29 10.94 28.68
C GLN A 103 -7.54 12.04 27.91
N SER A 104 -6.20 12.06 27.95
CA SER A 104 -5.41 13.15 27.36
C SER A 104 -5.28 13.03 25.84
N SER A 105 -4.97 11.84 25.31
CA SER A 105 -4.52 11.69 23.92
C SER A 105 -5.64 11.89 22.89
N LYS A 106 -6.90 11.84 23.32
CA LYS A 106 -8.05 12.22 22.47
C LYS A 106 -7.99 13.67 21.97
N ASN A 107 -7.35 14.54 22.74
CA ASN A 107 -7.22 15.97 22.45
C ASN A 107 -5.79 16.35 22.03
N GLU A 108 -4.87 15.39 22.00
CA GLU A 108 -3.52 15.60 21.48
C GLU A 108 -3.54 15.48 19.94
N HIS A 109 -2.59 16.11 19.28
CA HIS A 109 -2.47 16.02 17.83
C HIS A 109 -1.93 14.65 17.41
N SER A 110 -2.31 14.21 16.22
CA SER A 110 -1.71 13.06 15.55
C SER A 110 -0.54 13.53 14.69
N PHE A 111 0.54 12.75 14.67
CA PHE A 111 1.75 13.07 13.90
C PHE A 111 2.07 11.96 12.91
N PHE A 112 2.48 12.36 11.72
CA PHE A 112 2.97 11.48 10.67
C PHE A 112 4.25 12.05 10.07
N GLU A 113 5.27 11.20 9.91
CA GLU A 113 6.47 11.53 9.14
C GLU A 113 6.73 10.45 8.10
N LEU A 114 7.02 10.85 6.86
CA LEU A 114 7.33 9.93 5.77
C LEU A 114 8.64 10.36 5.10
N VAL A 115 9.60 9.45 5.04
CA VAL A 115 10.86 9.61 4.32
C VAL A 115 10.85 8.67 3.13
N PHE A 116 11.06 9.19 1.93
CA PHE A 116 10.95 8.45 0.69
C PHE A 116 11.90 8.99 -0.37
N TYR A 117 12.13 8.23 -1.43
CA TYR A 117 12.95 8.61 -2.57
C TYR A 117 12.10 8.71 -3.83
N VAL A 118 12.30 9.79 -4.59
CA VAL A 118 11.73 9.96 -5.93
C VAL A 118 12.86 10.35 -6.88
N ASN A 119 13.07 9.53 -7.91
CA ASN A 119 14.16 9.72 -8.89
C ASN A 119 15.53 9.90 -8.21
N GLY A 120 15.76 9.20 -7.09
CA GLY A 120 17.00 9.26 -6.30
C GLY A 120 17.13 10.48 -5.37
N VAL A 121 16.17 11.40 -5.36
CA VAL A 121 16.11 12.52 -4.41
C VAL A 121 15.39 12.06 -3.15
N LYS A 122 15.99 12.30 -1.98
CA LYS A 122 15.38 11.98 -0.68
C LYS A 122 14.42 13.10 -0.28
N TYR A 123 13.19 12.75 0.05
CA TYR A 123 12.16 13.65 0.56
C TYR A 123 11.83 13.32 2.01
N TRP A 124 11.38 14.34 2.73
CA TRP A 124 10.88 14.23 4.10
C TRP A 124 9.60 15.04 4.22
N TYR A 125 8.49 14.33 4.40
CA TYR A 125 7.16 14.88 4.62
C TYR A 125 6.80 14.74 6.10
N GLN A 126 6.19 15.78 6.66
CA GLN A 126 5.76 15.87 8.05
C GLN A 126 4.36 16.46 8.13
N LEU A 127 3.53 15.90 9.01
CA LEU A 127 2.13 16.29 9.17
C LEU A 127 1.71 16.19 10.65
N GLU A 128 1.08 17.24 11.15
CA GLU A 128 0.47 17.32 12.47
C GLU A 128 -0.95 17.88 12.34
N LEU A 129 -1.93 17.15 12.85
CA LEU A 129 -3.34 17.52 12.74
C LEU A 129 -4.18 16.93 13.87
N ASP A 130 -5.41 17.40 13.98
CA ASP A 130 -6.47 16.75 14.74
C ASP A 130 -7.72 16.53 13.85
N GLN A 131 -8.87 16.28 14.48
CA GLN A 131 -10.13 16.09 13.77
C GLN A 131 -10.72 17.37 13.18
N SER A 132 -10.21 18.54 13.58
CA SER A 132 -10.72 19.85 13.17
C SER A 132 -9.84 20.49 12.08
N MET A 133 -8.52 20.44 12.21
CA MET A 133 -7.60 21.18 11.35
C MET A 133 -6.19 20.60 11.36
N ILE A 134 -5.37 21.11 10.43
CA ILE A 134 -3.96 20.80 10.30
C ILE A 134 -3.17 21.92 10.97
N PHE A 135 -2.32 21.57 11.94
CA PHE A 135 -1.47 22.51 12.68
C PHE A 135 -0.11 22.73 12.02
N PHE A 136 0.43 21.67 11.41
CA PHE A 136 1.71 21.71 10.72
C PHE A 136 1.71 20.75 9.54
N GLU A 137 2.24 21.20 8.41
CA GLU A 137 2.52 20.35 7.25
C GLU A 137 3.76 20.87 6.53
N LYS A 138 4.71 19.99 6.23
CA LYS A 138 5.98 20.38 5.63
C LYS A 138 6.48 19.33 4.66
N LEU A 139 7.02 19.79 3.54
CA LEU A 139 7.81 18.94 2.64
C LEU A 139 9.20 19.55 2.48
N SER A 140 10.22 18.72 2.67
CA SER A 140 11.62 19.08 2.42
C SER A 140 12.28 18.01 1.56
N TYR A 141 13.42 18.34 0.94
CA TYR A 141 14.24 17.39 0.21
C TYR A 141 15.71 17.54 0.59
N TYR A 142 16.52 16.50 0.38
CA TYR A 142 17.95 16.55 0.61
C TYR A 142 18.67 16.79 -0.71
N ASN A 143 19.41 17.89 -0.78
CA ASN A 143 20.32 18.14 -1.90
C ASN A 143 21.54 17.22 -1.76
N TYR A 144 22.05 16.68 -2.87
CA TYR A 144 23.24 15.83 -2.88
C TYR A 144 24.51 16.48 -2.28
N LYS A 145 24.52 17.81 -2.12
CA LYS A 145 25.62 18.57 -1.51
C LYS A 145 25.52 18.80 0.00
N SER A 146 24.36 18.55 0.62
CA SER A 146 24.11 18.91 2.03
C SER A 146 23.45 17.77 2.80
N THR A 147 23.81 17.64 4.07
CA THR A 147 23.13 16.77 5.03
C THR A 147 21.87 17.42 5.62
N GLU A 148 21.73 18.74 5.49
CA GLU A 148 20.54 19.45 5.94
C GLU A 148 19.45 19.45 4.86
N PRO A 149 18.18 19.19 5.25
CA PRO A 149 17.06 19.21 4.31
C PRO A 149 16.72 20.64 3.89
N VAL A 150 16.56 20.85 2.59
CA VAL A 150 16.06 22.10 2.01
C VAL A 150 14.54 22.04 2.01
N ARG A 151 13.92 23.01 2.69
CA ARG A 151 12.46 23.15 2.75
C ARG A 151 11.89 23.52 1.39
N LEU A 152 10.83 22.83 0.95
CA LEU A 152 10.04 23.20 -0.24
C LEU A 152 8.85 24.07 0.15
N PHE A 153 8.08 23.65 1.15
CA PHE A 153 7.05 24.46 1.78
C PHE A 153 6.90 24.07 3.25
N GLU A 154 6.37 24.99 4.05
CA GLU A 154 5.91 24.75 5.41
C GLU A 154 4.63 25.54 5.64
N ARG A 155 3.58 24.82 6.02
CA ARG A 155 2.25 25.30 6.36
C ARG A 155 2.08 25.23 7.87
N LYS A 156 1.66 26.34 8.47
CA LYS A 156 1.39 26.47 9.92
C LYS A 156 0.11 27.26 10.15
N ILE A 157 -0.32 27.26 11.40
CA ILE A 157 -1.41 28.11 11.87
C ILE A 157 -0.80 29.30 12.61
N GLU A 158 -1.09 30.50 12.13
CA GLU A 158 -0.69 31.75 12.75
C GLU A 158 -1.94 32.61 12.97
N SER A 159 -2.17 33.06 14.21
CA SER A 159 -3.34 33.87 14.56
C SER A 159 -4.69 33.28 14.08
N GLY A 160 -4.82 31.95 14.10
CA GLY A 160 -6.02 31.23 13.66
C GLY A 160 -6.17 31.06 12.14
N GLN A 161 -5.20 31.49 11.35
CA GLN A 161 -5.21 31.39 9.89
C GLN A 161 -4.14 30.43 9.38
N THR A 162 -4.40 29.83 8.22
CA THR A 162 -3.41 29.00 7.53
C THR A 162 -2.40 29.90 6.82
N VAL A 163 -1.13 29.76 7.17
CA VAL A 163 -0.02 30.47 6.54
C VAL A 163 0.92 29.45 5.89
N ILE A 164 1.31 29.70 4.65
CA ILE A 164 2.23 28.85 3.89
C ILE A 164 3.48 29.65 3.56
N SER A 165 4.61 29.20 4.08
CA SER A 165 5.92 29.69 3.70
C SER A 165 6.54 28.75 2.67
N PHE A 166 7.00 29.31 1.56
CA PHE A 166 7.69 28.57 0.51
C PHE A 166 9.20 28.62 0.73
N GLY A 167 9.90 27.59 0.27
CA GLY A 167 11.35 27.61 0.13
C GLY A 167 11.80 28.49 -1.05
N ASP A 168 13.08 28.42 -1.35
CA ASP A 168 13.64 29.02 -2.57
C ASP A 168 13.17 28.21 -3.79
N LEU A 169 12.04 28.62 -4.36
CA LEU A 169 11.37 27.99 -5.49
C LEU A 169 11.19 29.03 -6.61
N GLU A 170 11.49 28.63 -7.84
CA GLU A 170 11.25 29.42 -9.05
C GLU A 170 9.75 29.47 -9.40
N VAL A 171 8.95 30.08 -8.52
CA VAL A 171 7.49 30.17 -8.62
C VAL A 171 7.07 31.61 -8.35
N ASN A 172 6.22 32.17 -9.22
CA ASN A 172 5.69 33.53 -9.08
C ASN A 172 4.88 33.67 -7.78
N GLU A 173 4.99 34.81 -7.10
CA GLU A 173 4.23 35.13 -5.87
C GLU A 173 2.71 34.98 -6.06
N VAL A 174 2.15 35.36 -7.22
CA VAL A 174 0.70 35.20 -7.50
C VAL A 174 0.27 33.73 -7.41
N VAL A 175 1.14 32.79 -7.77
CA VAL A 175 0.87 31.35 -7.64
C VAL A 175 0.89 30.93 -6.17
N LYS A 176 1.88 31.41 -5.40
CA LYS A 176 2.00 31.12 -3.96
C LYS A 176 0.79 31.65 -3.18
N ASP A 177 0.35 32.86 -3.51
CA ASP A 177 -0.84 33.50 -2.94
C ASP A 177 -2.09 32.68 -3.25
N ASN A 178 -2.29 32.29 -4.51
CA ASN A 178 -3.44 31.46 -4.91
C ASN A 178 -3.47 30.11 -4.18
N ILE A 179 -2.32 29.43 -4.06
CA ILE A 179 -2.26 28.17 -3.28
C ILE A 179 -2.65 28.43 -1.82
N THR A 180 -2.15 29.52 -1.23
CA THR A 180 -2.45 29.88 0.17
C THR A 180 -3.94 30.18 0.38
N ILE A 181 -4.55 30.99 -0.50
CA ILE A 181 -5.98 31.32 -0.47
C ILE A 181 -6.85 30.07 -0.60
N LEU A 182 -6.45 29.13 -1.46
CA LEU A 182 -7.19 27.89 -1.70
C LEU A 182 -6.95 26.82 -0.62
N CYS A 183 -5.95 26.97 0.25
CA CYS A 183 -5.59 25.97 1.26
C CYS A 183 -6.35 26.19 2.57
N LEU A 184 -7.53 25.55 2.69
CA LEU A 184 -8.32 25.57 3.93
C LEU A 184 -7.56 24.93 5.11
N ASN A 185 -7.96 25.31 6.32
CA ASN A 185 -7.40 24.80 7.59
C ASN A 185 -7.42 23.27 7.72
N ASN A 186 -8.39 22.60 7.07
CA ASN A 186 -8.63 21.15 7.11
C ASN A 186 -8.22 20.42 5.82
N MET A 187 -7.42 21.07 4.97
CA MET A 187 -7.01 20.56 3.66
C MET A 187 -5.48 20.61 3.52
N SER A 188 -4.90 19.51 3.04
CA SER A 188 -3.45 19.43 2.76
C SER A 188 -3.04 20.45 1.69
N PHE A 189 -1.80 20.91 1.79
CA PHE A 189 -1.12 21.69 0.76
C PHE A 189 -1.28 21.05 -0.63
N PHE A 190 -1.18 19.72 -0.74
CA PHE A 190 -1.22 19.05 -2.03
C PHE A 190 -2.60 19.19 -2.71
N ALA A 191 -3.69 19.12 -1.94
CA ALA A 191 -5.04 19.34 -2.45
C ALA A 191 -5.27 20.80 -2.90
N ALA A 192 -4.66 21.79 -2.23
CA ALA A 192 -4.67 23.18 -2.69
C ALA A 192 -3.84 23.36 -3.97
N ARG A 193 -2.65 22.75 -4.01
CA ARG A 193 -1.72 22.78 -5.14
C ARG A 193 -2.33 22.21 -6.43
N GLU A 194 -3.17 21.19 -6.37
CA GLU A 194 -3.88 20.61 -7.53
C GLU A 194 -4.89 21.56 -8.17
N GLN A 195 -5.29 22.63 -7.48
CA GLN A 195 -6.26 23.59 -7.99
C GLN A 195 -5.60 24.71 -8.81
N VAL A 196 -4.26 24.75 -8.86
CA VAL A 196 -3.51 25.78 -9.59
C VAL A 196 -2.76 25.13 -10.76
N ASN A 197 -2.95 25.67 -11.97
CA ASN A 197 -2.31 25.17 -13.18
C ASN A 197 -0.91 25.79 -13.37
N THR A 198 0.08 25.22 -12.70
CA THR A 198 1.49 25.64 -12.76
C THR A 198 2.38 24.41 -12.59
N GLN A 199 3.70 24.55 -12.76
CA GLN A 199 4.68 23.51 -12.45
C GLN A 199 5.60 23.97 -11.32
N ILE A 200 5.78 23.11 -10.32
CA ILE A 200 6.70 23.28 -9.20
C ILE A 200 7.51 21.97 -9.09
N PRO A 201 8.58 21.80 -9.90
CA PRO A 201 9.11 20.48 -10.25
C PRO A 201 9.41 19.54 -9.07
N LEU A 202 10.04 20.03 -7.99
CA LEU A 202 10.36 19.19 -6.84
C LEU A 202 9.13 18.78 -6.02
N ILE A 203 8.13 19.66 -5.93
CA ILE A 203 6.85 19.38 -5.27
C ILE A 203 6.04 18.43 -6.15
N ASP A 204 5.97 18.70 -7.46
CA ASP A 204 5.19 17.90 -8.39
C ASP A 204 5.73 16.47 -8.52
N ALA A 205 7.06 16.29 -8.52
CA ALA A 205 7.66 14.95 -8.47
C ALA A 205 7.24 14.16 -7.23
N ALA A 206 7.21 14.79 -6.05
CA ALA A 206 6.73 14.15 -4.82
C ALA A 206 5.22 13.89 -4.88
N LYS A 207 4.45 14.84 -5.42
CA LYS A 207 2.99 14.76 -5.57
C LYS A 207 2.57 13.60 -6.48
N GLU A 208 3.19 13.50 -7.66
CA GLU A 208 2.97 12.41 -8.62
C GLU A 208 3.32 11.07 -8.00
N TRP A 209 4.45 10.99 -7.28
CA TRP A 209 4.83 9.80 -6.53
C TRP A 209 3.75 9.39 -5.51
N MET A 210 3.32 10.32 -4.64
CA MET A 210 2.28 10.07 -3.63
C MET A 210 0.96 9.59 -4.25
N ARG A 211 0.63 10.06 -5.45
CA ARG A 211 -0.61 9.71 -6.15
C ARG A 211 -0.55 8.35 -6.87
N GLU A 212 0.57 8.06 -7.52
CA GLU A 212 0.64 6.92 -8.45
C GLU A 212 1.30 5.67 -7.85
N LYS A 213 2.07 5.84 -6.77
CA LYS A 213 2.94 4.77 -6.23
C LYS A 213 2.40 4.10 -4.99
N PHE A 214 1.23 4.51 -4.51
CA PHE A 214 0.49 3.76 -3.49
C PHE A 214 -0.66 3.02 -4.16
N MET A 215 -0.72 1.71 -3.94
CA MET A 215 -1.90 0.92 -4.26
C MET A 215 -2.86 0.89 -3.07
N ASP A 216 -4.14 0.65 -3.34
CA ASP A 216 -5.14 0.43 -2.30
C ASP A 216 -4.74 -0.77 -1.43
N ILE A 217 -4.99 -0.66 -0.14
CA ILE A 217 -4.69 -1.74 0.81
C ILE A 217 -5.65 -2.90 0.57
N ILE A 218 -5.10 -4.10 0.50
CA ILE A 218 -5.88 -5.33 0.42
C ILE A 218 -6.14 -5.82 1.83
N THR A 219 -7.39 -5.96 2.22
CA THR A 219 -7.82 -6.56 3.50
C THR A 219 -8.47 -7.91 3.25
N PRO A 220 -8.76 -8.71 4.30
CA PRO A 220 -9.49 -9.97 4.17
C PRO A 220 -10.82 -9.84 3.41
N SER A 221 -11.51 -8.71 3.58
CA SER A 221 -12.81 -8.44 2.96
C SER A 221 -12.72 -7.72 1.60
N THR A 222 -11.53 -7.37 1.12
CA THR A 222 -11.38 -6.74 -0.20
C THR A 222 -11.74 -7.75 -1.29
N ASN A 223 -12.82 -7.48 -2.03
CA ASN A 223 -13.17 -8.23 -3.23
C ASN A 223 -12.22 -7.83 -4.37
N LEU A 224 -11.33 -8.76 -4.75
CA LEU A 224 -10.35 -8.57 -5.81
C LEU A 224 -10.78 -9.20 -7.14
N THR A 225 -11.90 -9.92 -7.17
CA THR A 225 -12.40 -10.64 -8.34
C THR A 225 -12.57 -9.70 -9.52
N ALA A 226 -13.40 -8.66 -9.37
CA ALA A 226 -13.66 -7.71 -10.45
C ALA A 226 -12.39 -6.95 -10.88
N TYR A 227 -11.44 -6.75 -9.97
CA TYR A 227 -10.15 -6.16 -10.29
C TYR A 227 -9.31 -7.09 -11.17
N ALA A 228 -9.18 -8.36 -10.79
CA ALA A 228 -8.40 -9.36 -11.51
C ALA A 228 -9.04 -9.73 -12.86
N GLN A 229 -10.36 -9.83 -12.95
CA GLN A 229 -11.08 -10.05 -14.22
C GLN A 229 -10.80 -8.90 -15.20
N ARG A 230 -10.98 -7.64 -14.77
CA ARG A 230 -10.68 -6.47 -15.62
C ARG A 230 -9.23 -6.46 -16.07
N LYS A 231 -8.30 -6.68 -15.13
CA LYS A 231 -6.87 -6.66 -15.45
C LYS A 231 -6.46 -7.77 -16.40
N SER A 232 -6.97 -8.98 -16.20
CA SER A 232 -6.64 -10.14 -17.05
C SER A 232 -7.27 -10.04 -18.44
N SER A 233 -8.40 -9.34 -18.57
CA SER A 233 -9.02 -9.04 -19.88
C SER A 233 -8.23 -7.99 -20.68
N ASP A 234 -7.57 -7.04 -20.01
CA ASP A 234 -6.86 -5.93 -20.65
C ASP A 234 -5.36 -6.20 -20.88
N ASP A 235 -4.78 -7.19 -20.18
CA ASP A 235 -3.33 -7.44 -20.13
C ASP A 235 -3.01 -8.94 -20.33
N GLU A 236 -2.65 -9.30 -21.56
CA GLU A 236 -2.28 -10.67 -21.94
C GLU A 236 -1.02 -11.19 -21.21
N ASP A 237 -0.10 -10.31 -20.82
CA ASP A 237 1.11 -10.72 -20.10
C ASP A 237 0.77 -11.02 -18.63
N LEU A 238 -0.15 -10.25 -18.03
CA LEU A 238 -0.73 -10.60 -16.72
C LEU A 238 -1.44 -11.95 -16.78
N LYS A 239 -2.28 -12.16 -17.79
CA LYS A 239 -3.01 -13.43 -17.97
C LYS A 239 -2.06 -14.62 -18.00
N LYS A 240 -0.99 -14.54 -18.79
CA LYS A 240 0.08 -15.56 -18.83
C LYS A 240 0.78 -15.73 -17.49
N TYR A 241 1.11 -14.62 -16.81
CA TYR A 241 1.73 -14.64 -15.49
C TYR A 241 0.87 -15.42 -14.48
N ILE A 242 -0.42 -15.10 -14.40
CA ILE A 242 -1.37 -15.76 -13.49
C ILE A 242 -1.53 -17.24 -13.85
N ILE A 243 -1.70 -17.59 -15.12
CA ILE A 243 -1.83 -19.00 -15.55
C ILE A 243 -0.59 -19.80 -15.15
N ASN A 244 0.61 -19.26 -15.38
CA ASN A 244 1.85 -19.94 -14.99
C ASN A 244 1.94 -20.08 -13.46
N PHE A 245 1.57 -19.04 -12.72
CA PHE A 245 1.53 -19.09 -11.26
C PHE A 245 0.58 -20.18 -10.74
N LEU A 246 -0.65 -20.21 -11.26
CA LEU A 246 -1.69 -21.15 -10.83
C LEU A 246 -1.34 -22.59 -11.23
N ARG A 247 -0.82 -22.85 -12.44
CA ARG A 247 -0.36 -24.20 -12.84
C ARG A 247 0.68 -24.80 -11.90
N GLU A 248 1.56 -23.96 -11.38
CA GLU A 248 2.59 -24.40 -10.43
C GLU A 248 2.06 -24.54 -9.00
N ALA A 249 0.92 -23.93 -8.68
CA ALA A 249 0.27 -23.98 -7.37
C ALA A 249 -0.79 -25.08 -7.26
N ASP A 250 -1.58 -25.25 -8.32
CA ASP A 250 -2.64 -26.22 -8.53
C ASP A 250 -2.49 -26.80 -9.93
N PHE A 251 -2.02 -28.05 -10.01
CA PHE A 251 -1.65 -28.71 -11.26
C PHE A 251 -2.80 -28.84 -12.26
N ASN A 252 -4.06 -28.71 -11.82
CA ASN A 252 -5.21 -28.91 -12.69
C ASN A 252 -5.58 -27.66 -13.47
N ILE A 253 -5.30 -26.43 -12.98
CA ILE A 253 -5.69 -25.21 -13.70
C ILE A 253 -4.79 -25.03 -14.92
N SER A 254 -5.34 -25.24 -16.12
CA SER A 254 -4.62 -25.16 -17.38
C SER A 254 -4.82 -23.84 -18.10
N ASN A 255 -5.94 -23.14 -17.93
CA ASN A 255 -6.17 -21.84 -18.59
C ASN A 255 -7.16 -20.97 -17.81
N ILE A 256 -7.17 -19.68 -18.10
CA ILE A 256 -8.18 -18.74 -17.63
C ILE A 256 -8.65 -17.97 -18.85
N ASN A 257 -9.96 -17.88 -19.06
CA ASN A 257 -10.52 -17.00 -20.08
C ASN A 257 -11.45 -15.98 -19.45
N THR A 258 -11.35 -14.73 -19.88
CA THR A 258 -12.26 -13.66 -19.46
C THR A 258 -12.90 -13.06 -20.69
N ASP A 259 -14.22 -13.20 -20.80
CA ASP A 259 -15.01 -12.67 -21.91
C ASP A 259 -15.92 -11.54 -21.42
N VAL A 260 -16.19 -10.57 -22.29
CA VAL A 260 -17.23 -9.56 -22.06
C VAL A 260 -18.55 -10.10 -22.58
N VAL A 261 -19.50 -10.34 -21.69
CA VAL A 261 -20.85 -10.80 -22.03
C VAL A 261 -21.88 -9.71 -21.75
N ASN A 262 -22.94 -9.67 -22.55
CA ASN A 262 -24.09 -8.81 -22.28
C ASN A 262 -25.03 -9.54 -21.33
N SER A 263 -25.16 -9.03 -20.11
CA SER A 263 -26.06 -9.57 -19.09
C SER A 263 -27.31 -8.70 -18.98
N GLY A 264 -28.48 -9.32 -18.82
CA GLY A 264 -29.75 -8.61 -18.67
C GLY A 264 -29.77 -7.79 -17.38
N ILE A 265 -30.24 -6.55 -17.44
CA ILE A 265 -30.39 -5.69 -16.26
C ILE A 265 -31.66 -6.09 -15.52
N PRO A 266 -31.59 -6.46 -14.22
CA PRO A 266 -32.79 -6.71 -13.42
C PRO A 266 -33.69 -5.47 -13.38
N GLU A 267 -35.02 -5.67 -13.41
CA GLU A 267 -35.99 -4.56 -13.54
C GLU A 267 -35.81 -3.46 -12.48
N GLY A 268 -35.42 -3.80 -11.26
CA GLY A 268 -35.18 -2.83 -10.17
C GLY A 268 -33.88 -2.03 -10.26
N LEU A 269 -32.92 -2.46 -11.10
CA LEU A 269 -31.60 -1.83 -11.21
C LEU A 269 -31.50 -0.85 -12.38
N LEU A 270 -32.38 -0.97 -13.38
CA LEU A 270 -32.35 -0.14 -14.59
C LEU A 270 -32.50 1.36 -14.27
N ASP A 271 -33.50 1.72 -13.46
CA ASP A 271 -33.73 3.11 -13.07
C ASP A 271 -32.57 3.67 -12.23
N MET A 272 -31.93 2.84 -11.40
CA MET A 272 -30.74 3.23 -10.63
C MET A 272 -29.54 3.53 -11.54
N LEU A 273 -29.27 2.66 -12.53
CA LEU A 273 -28.16 2.83 -13.48
C LEU A 273 -28.33 4.10 -14.33
N LEU A 274 -29.54 4.37 -14.82
CA LEU A 274 -29.83 5.56 -15.62
C LEU A 274 -29.69 6.87 -14.82
N LYS A 275 -29.91 6.81 -13.50
CA LYS A 275 -29.72 7.94 -12.58
C LYS A 275 -28.28 8.17 -12.13
N MET A 276 -27.35 7.25 -12.42
CA MET A 276 -25.94 7.43 -12.07
C MET A 276 -25.37 8.66 -12.79
N ARG A 277 -24.77 9.58 -12.02
CA ARG A 277 -24.27 10.85 -12.54
C ARG A 277 -23.08 10.68 -13.49
N ASP A 278 -22.24 9.68 -13.22
CA ASP A 278 -20.96 9.49 -13.92
C ASP A 278 -21.04 8.53 -15.10
N LEU A 279 -22.23 7.97 -15.38
CA LEU A 279 -22.43 7.11 -16.54
C LEU A 279 -22.56 7.98 -17.80
N PRO A 280 -21.72 7.78 -18.84
CA PRO A 280 -21.79 8.56 -20.07
C PRO A 280 -23.19 8.54 -20.70
N ALA A 281 -23.61 9.66 -21.29
CA ALA A 281 -24.94 9.78 -21.91
C ALA A 281 -25.19 8.71 -22.98
N GLU A 282 -24.16 8.39 -23.76
CA GLU A 282 -24.20 7.34 -24.79
C GLU A 282 -24.46 5.95 -24.18
N GLU A 283 -23.80 5.63 -23.05
CA GLU A 283 -24.01 4.36 -22.35
C GLU A 283 -25.38 4.29 -21.67
N LYS A 284 -25.91 5.43 -21.19
CA LYS A 284 -27.28 5.51 -20.68
C LYS A 284 -28.30 5.20 -21.78
N GLU A 285 -28.13 5.76 -22.96
CA GLU A 285 -29.00 5.48 -24.11
C GLU A 285 -28.89 4.02 -24.56
N ARG A 286 -27.68 3.45 -24.60
CA ARG A 286 -27.48 2.02 -24.87
C ARG A 286 -28.21 1.14 -23.86
N ILE A 287 -28.01 1.36 -22.56
CA ILE A 287 -28.68 0.63 -21.48
C ILE A 287 -30.20 0.75 -21.56
N ARG A 288 -30.72 1.93 -21.90
CA ARG A 288 -32.16 2.17 -22.04
C ARG A 288 -32.78 1.33 -23.16
N ASN A 289 -32.06 1.19 -24.28
CA ASN A 289 -32.51 0.46 -25.46
C ASN A 289 -32.31 -1.05 -25.33
N GLU A 290 -31.10 -1.47 -24.96
CA GLU A 290 -30.70 -2.88 -24.95
C GLU A 290 -31.09 -3.58 -23.63
N LYS A 291 -31.33 -2.83 -22.55
CA LYS A 291 -31.58 -3.35 -21.19
C LYS A 291 -30.54 -4.37 -20.73
N THR A 292 -29.31 -4.22 -21.19
CA THR A 292 -28.16 -5.07 -20.83
C THR A 292 -27.01 -4.23 -20.32
N PHE A 293 -26.19 -4.82 -19.46
CA PHE A 293 -24.90 -4.28 -19.07
C PHE A 293 -23.78 -5.24 -19.47
N LYS A 294 -22.61 -4.69 -19.79
CA LYS A 294 -21.42 -5.49 -20.04
C LYS A 294 -20.91 -6.03 -18.72
N GLN A 295 -20.84 -7.35 -18.61
CA GLN A 295 -20.28 -8.07 -17.49
C GLN A 295 -19.05 -8.85 -17.98
N LEU A 296 -17.98 -8.87 -17.18
CA LEU A 296 -16.88 -9.79 -17.42
C LEU A 296 -17.28 -11.15 -16.85
N ARG A 297 -17.19 -12.20 -17.66
CA ARG A 297 -17.31 -13.58 -17.21
C ARG A 297 -15.96 -14.24 -17.29
N THR A 298 -15.56 -14.95 -16.23
CA THR A 298 -14.27 -15.64 -16.20
C THR A 298 -14.43 -17.13 -15.93
N GLU A 299 -13.86 -17.93 -16.81
CA GLU A 299 -13.81 -19.38 -16.71
C GLU A 299 -12.39 -19.84 -16.45
N PHE A 300 -12.23 -20.74 -15.49
CA PHE A 300 -10.99 -21.45 -15.18
C PHE A 300 -11.09 -22.83 -15.80
N PHE A 301 -10.14 -23.18 -16.65
CA PHE A 301 -10.11 -24.47 -17.32
C PHE A 301 -9.25 -25.42 -16.50
N HIS A 302 -9.85 -26.53 -16.05
CA HIS A 302 -9.19 -27.58 -15.31
C HIS A 302 -8.93 -28.80 -16.19
N THR A 303 -7.68 -29.19 -16.34
CA THR A 303 -7.28 -30.39 -17.06
C THR A 303 -7.05 -31.53 -16.06
N VAL A 304 -7.76 -32.64 -16.26
CA VAL A 304 -7.67 -33.85 -15.42
C VAL A 304 -7.25 -35.04 -16.27
N GLU A 305 -6.35 -35.87 -15.75
CA GLU A 305 -5.97 -37.14 -16.37
C GLU A 305 -6.87 -38.27 -15.85
N ASN A 306 -7.52 -38.97 -16.77
CA ASN A 306 -8.35 -40.13 -16.46
C ASN A 306 -7.93 -41.33 -17.35
N ASN A 307 -8.59 -42.48 -17.16
CA ASN A 307 -8.31 -43.71 -17.91
C ASN A 307 -8.51 -43.58 -19.45
N LYS A 308 -9.10 -42.48 -19.92
CA LYS A 308 -9.35 -42.16 -21.34
C LYS A 308 -8.40 -41.07 -21.88
N GLY A 309 -7.52 -40.51 -21.06
CA GLY A 309 -6.59 -39.44 -21.41
C GLY A 309 -6.80 -38.16 -20.60
N ALA A 310 -6.25 -37.04 -21.08
CA ALA A 310 -6.44 -35.73 -20.48
C ALA A 310 -7.73 -35.07 -21.01
N GLU A 311 -8.63 -34.68 -20.10
CA GLU A 311 -9.88 -33.97 -20.40
C GLU A 311 -9.86 -32.59 -19.73
N THR A 312 -10.50 -31.59 -20.33
CA THR A 312 -10.53 -30.20 -19.80
C THR A 312 -11.95 -29.74 -19.54
N TYR A 313 -12.17 -29.14 -18.37
CA TYR A 313 -13.47 -28.72 -17.87
C TYR A 313 -13.43 -27.24 -17.48
N PRO A 314 -14.34 -26.40 -17.99
CA PRO A 314 -14.48 -25.02 -17.52
C PRO A 314 -15.23 -24.99 -16.19
N LEU A 315 -14.71 -24.23 -15.23
CA LEU A 315 -15.39 -23.83 -13.99
C LEU A 315 -15.60 -22.32 -14.03
N SER A 316 -16.84 -21.90 -13.82
CA SER A 316 -17.25 -20.51 -13.82
C SER A 316 -16.92 -19.86 -12.48
N LEU A 317 -16.07 -18.82 -12.51
CA LEU A 317 -15.79 -18.03 -11.32
C LEU A 317 -17.04 -17.28 -10.85
N ASP A 318 -17.85 -16.80 -11.80
CA ASP A 318 -19.04 -15.99 -11.53
C ASP A 318 -20.21 -16.81 -10.94
N ASP A 319 -20.21 -18.13 -11.17
CA ASP A 319 -21.16 -19.07 -10.58
C ASP A 319 -20.62 -19.74 -9.31
N GLU A 320 -19.54 -19.20 -8.73
CA GLU A 320 -18.91 -19.67 -7.49
C GLU A 320 -18.44 -21.15 -7.54
N GLU A 321 -18.07 -21.63 -8.72
CA GLU A 321 -17.59 -23.01 -8.92
C GLU A 321 -16.11 -23.20 -8.54
N GLU A 322 -15.39 -22.10 -8.35
CA GLU A 322 -13.99 -22.06 -7.94
C GLU A 322 -13.79 -21.96 -6.44
N SER A 323 -12.68 -22.51 -5.93
CA SER A 323 -12.37 -22.41 -4.51
C SER A 323 -12.04 -20.96 -4.10
N ASP A 324 -12.44 -20.57 -2.87
CA ASP A 324 -12.10 -19.26 -2.31
C ASP A 324 -10.59 -18.97 -2.37
N GLY A 325 -9.75 -19.99 -2.18
CA GLY A 325 -8.31 -19.87 -2.26
C GLY A 325 -7.80 -19.56 -3.66
N THR A 326 -8.36 -20.20 -4.69
CA THR A 326 -8.06 -19.91 -6.11
C THR A 326 -8.47 -18.48 -6.45
N VAL A 327 -9.69 -18.08 -6.10
CA VAL A 327 -10.22 -16.73 -6.38
C VAL A 327 -9.41 -15.66 -5.65
N ARG A 328 -9.06 -15.91 -4.37
CA ARG A 328 -8.23 -14.98 -3.59
C ARG A 328 -6.84 -14.83 -4.18
N THR A 329 -6.24 -15.94 -4.62
CA THR A 329 -4.92 -15.96 -5.27
C THR A 329 -4.93 -15.20 -6.59
N PHE A 330 -5.94 -15.44 -7.43
CA PHE A 330 -6.15 -14.70 -8.68
C PHE A 330 -6.15 -13.18 -8.44
N GLY A 331 -6.88 -12.75 -7.41
CA GLY A 331 -6.91 -11.36 -6.95
C GLY A 331 -5.56 -10.80 -6.49
N ILE A 332 -4.90 -11.51 -5.57
CA ILE A 332 -3.62 -11.06 -4.98
C ILE A 332 -2.52 -11.01 -6.04
N GLU A 333 -2.40 -12.02 -6.89
CA GLU A 333 -1.38 -12.08 -7.94
C GLU A 333 -1.58 -11.01 -9.01
N ALA A 334 -2.83 -10.70 -9.37
CA ALA A 334 -3.11 -9.55 -10.25
C ALA A 334 -2.64 -8.22 -9.64
N ALA A 335 -2.82 -8.05 -8.32
CA ALA A 335 -2.36 -6.85 -7.61
C ALA A 335 -0.83 -6.81 -7.47
N ILE A 336 -0.19 -7.94 -7.14
CA ILE A 336 1.27 -8.06 -7.03
C ILE A 336 1.94 -7.78 -8.37
N TYR A 337 1.44 -8.37 -9.46
CA TYR A 337 1.93 -8.08 -10.81
C TYR A 337 1.81 -6.59 -11.15
N SER A 338 0.68 -5.98 -10.85
CA SER A 338 0.49 -4.53 -11.03
C SER A 338 1.47 -3.70 -10.21
N ALA A 339 1.74 -4.10 -8.96
CA ALA A 339 2.72 -3.44 -8.10
C ALA A 339 4.15 -3.54 -8.66
N LEU A 340 4.53 -4.73 -9.12
CA LEU A 340 5.84 -5.00 -9.74
C LEU A 340 6.05 -4.13 -10.99
N ASN A 341 5.08 -4.10 -11.90
CA ASN A 341 5.17 -3.34 -13.15
C ASN A 341 5.22 -1.83 -12.92
N LYS A 342 4.47 -1.32 -11.93
CA LYS A 342 4.42 0.11 -11.63
C LYS A 342 5.50 0.57 -10.66
N ASN A 343 6.26 -0.34 -10.07
CA ASN A 343 7.17 -0.10 -8.94
C ASN A 343 6.44 0.64 -7.79
N SER A 344 5.27 0.12 -7.42
CA SER A 344 4.42 0.71 -6.39
C SER A 344 4.61 0.03 -5.03
N PHE A 345 4.18 0.72 -3.98
CA PHE A 345 3.95 0.18 -2.65
C PHE A 345 2.57 -0.48 -2.60
N LEU A 346 2.54 -1.74 -2.17
CA LEU A 346 1.34 -2.52 -1.93
C LEU A 346 1.36 -3.01 -0.49
N ALA A 347 0.23 -2.86 0.21
CA ALA A 347 0.04 -3.40 1.53
C ALA A 347 -1.10 -4.43 1.56
N ILE A 348 -0.87 -5.56 2.23
CA ILE A 348 -1.84 -6.65 2.34
C ILE A 348 -2.00 -7.03 3.82
N ASP A 349 -3.21 -6.85 4.35
CA ASP A 349 -3.55 -7.24 5.71
C ASP A 349 -4.01 -8.71 5.73
N GLU A 350 -3.45 -9.49 6.65
CA GLU A 350 -3.70 -10.93 6.82
C GLU A 350 -3.57 -11.68 5.48
N ILE A 351 -2.38 -11.63 4.90
CA ILE A 351 -2.10 -12.18 3.55
C ILE A 351 -2.47 -13.67 3.44
N GLU A 352 -2.39 -14.42 4.53
CA GLU A 352 -2.77 -15.83 4.65
C GLU A 352 -4.28 -16.10 4.54
N ASN A 353 -5.14 -15.07 4.59
CA ASN A 353 -6.58 -15.29 4.61
C ASN A 353 -7.05 -16.03 3.34
N SER A 354 -7.73 -17.16 3.54
CA SER A 354 -8.17 -18.11 2.50
C SER A 354 -7.05 -18.77 1.69
N LEU A 355 -5.78 -18.65 2.08
CA LEU A 355 -4.64 -19.24 1.37
C LEU A 355 -4.03 -20.43 2.12
N HIS A 356 -3.73 -21.50 1.39
CA HIS A 356 -2.92 -22.59 1.92
C HIS A 356 -1.47 -22.11 2.17
N PRO A 357 -0.78 -22.54 3.26
CA PRO A 357 0.56 -22.06 3.60
C PRO A 357 1.58 -22.13 2.45
N LYS A 358 1.66 -23.24 1.72
CA LYS A 358 2.56 -23.38 0.55
C LYS A 358 2.31 -22.33 -0.54
N LEU A 359 1.05 -21.91 -0.71
CA LEU A 359 0.69 -20.91 -1.69
C LEU A 359 1.20 -19.54 -1.26
N LEU A 360 1.06 -19.21 0.03
CA LEU A 360 1.63 -17.99 0.59
C LEU A 360 3.16 -17.93 0.41
N GLU A 361 3.87 -19.03 0.66
CA GLU A 361 5.32 -19.09 0.43
C GLU A 361 5.67 -18.85 -1.04
N LYS A 362 4.90 -19.45 -1.96
CA LYS A 362 5.05 -19.25 -3.40
C LYS A 362 4.83 -17.79 -3.81
N ILE A 363 3.76 -17.15 -3.33
CA ILE A 363 3.47 -15.73 -3.58
C ILE A 363 4.68 -14.86 -3.19
N LEU A 364 5.21 -15.07 -1.98
CA LEU A 364 6.36 -14.30 -1.49
C LEU A 364 7.61 -14.60 -2.31
N PHE A 365 7.87 -15.86 -2.66
CA PHE A 365 9.00 -16.25 -3.50
C PHE A 365 8.94 -15.58 -4.87
N GLU A 366 7.78 -15.62 -5.54
CA GLU A 366 7.55 -15.02 -6.85
C GLU A 366 7.74 -13.50 -6.79
N PHE A 367 7.26 -12.81 -5.75
CA PHE A 367 7.51 -11.37 -5.59
C PHE A 367 9.00 -11.06 -5.38
N LEU A 368 9.66 -11.80 -4.48
CA LEU A 368 11.04 -11.53 -4.05
C LEU A 368 12.06 -11.87 -5.14
N LYS A 369 11.82 -12.89 -5.97
CA LYS A 369 12.75 -13.25 -7.07
C LYS A 369 12.82 -12.21 -8.18
N GLN A 370 11.75 -11.43 -8.39
CA GLN A 370 11.71 -10.40 -9.43
C GLN A 370 12.63 -9.22 -9.10
N LYS A 371 13.27 -8.63 -10.09
CA LYS A 371 14.05 -7.39 -9.90
C LYS A 371 13.15 -6.17 -10.11
N SER A 372 12.67 -5.56 -9.03
CA SER A 372 11.86 -4.35 -9.07
C SER A 372 12.23 -3.37 -7.95
N GLN A 373 11.58 -2.21 -7.92
CA GLN A 373 11.60 -1.27 -6.79
C GLN A 373 10.25 -1.23 -6.04
N SER A 374 9.32 -2.11 -6.41
CA SER A 374 8.05 -2.24 -5.68
C SER A 374 8.32 -2.68 -4.23
N GLN A 375 7.48 -2.21 -3.32
CA GLN A 375 7.55 -2.55 -1.91
C GLN A 375 6.27 -3.25 -1.49
N LEU A 376 6.43 -4.39 -0.82
CA LEU A 376 5.32 -5.17 -0.29
C LEU A 376 5.39 -5.14 1.24
N LEU A 377 4.32 -4.64 1.87
CA LEU A 377 4.12 -4.70 3.32
C LEU A 377 2.98 -5.66 3.62
N VAL A 378 3.25 -6.76 4.30
CA VAL A 378 2.20 -7.72 4.67
C VAL A 378 2.04 -7.79 6.17
N THR A 379 0.83 -8.06 6.62
CA THR A 379 0.59 -8.50 8.00
C THR A 379 0.18 -9.96 7.99
N THR A 380 0.53 -10.67 9.06
CA THR A 380 0.20 -12.09 9.18
C THR A 380 0.06 -12.53 10.64
N HIS A 381 -0.75 -13.55 10.86
CA HIS A 381 -0.71 -14.38 12.06
C HIS A 381 -0.13 -15.77 11.82
N ASN A 382 0.26 -16.10 10.57
CA ASN A 382 0.86 -17.38 10.22
C ASN A 382 2.35 -17.42 10.62
N ASP A 383 2.63 -18.04 11.77
CA ASP A 383 3.98 -18.21 12.28
C ASP A 383 4.88 -19.14 11.43
N GLY A 384 4.31 -19.91 10.49
CA GLY A 384 5.07 -20.78 9.58
C GLY A 384 6.04 -20.01 8.68
N LEU A 385 5.71 -18.76 8.33
CA LEU A 385 6.62 -17.90 7.58
C LEU A 385 7.93 -17.60 8.34
N LEU A 386 7.97 -17.76 9.67
CA LEU A 386 9.20 -17.60 10.45
C LEU A 386 10.20 -18.76 10.24
N ASP A 387 9.77 -19.90 9.72
CA ASP A 387 10.67 -20.99 9.34
C ASP A 387 11.46 -20.65 8.06
N LEU A 388 10.99 -19.67 7.30
CA LEU A 388 11.66 -19.20 6.08
C LEU A 388 12.72 -18.12 6.34
N VAL A 389 13.02 -17.80 7.59
CA VAL A 389 14.05 -16.80 7.91
C VAL A 389 15.43 -17.34 7.55
N ASP A 390 16.24 -16.53 6.89
CA ASP A 390 17.54 -16.89 6.31
C ASP A 390 17.47 -17.92 5.14
N ASP A 391 16.27 -18.29 4.69
CA ASP A 391 16.03 -19.12 3.49
C ASP A 391 15.31 -18.35 2.38
N LEU A 392 14.21 -17.68 2.73
CA LEU A 392 13.49 -16.74 1.87
C LEU A 392 13.34 -15.34 2.50
N ILE A 393 13.20 -15.21 3.82
CA ILE A 393 12.88 -13.94 4.47
C ILE A 393 14.10 -13.43 5.23
N ARG A 394 14.45 -12.16 5.02
CA ARG A 394 15.50 -11.50 5.81
C ARG A 394 15.03 -11.19 7.22
N LYS A 395 15.91 -11.29 8.21
CA LYS A 395 15.63 -10.92 9.60
C LYS A 395 15.17 -9.48 9.74
N ASP A 396 15.76 -8.59 8.95
CA ASP A 396 15.43 -7.16 8.94
C ASP A 396 14.19 -6.80 8.11
N SER A 397 13.47 -7.79 7.57
CA SER A 397 12.12 -7.59 7.02
C SER A 397 11.03 -7.91 8.05
N ILE A 398 11.38 -8.48 9.21
CA ILE A 398 10.41 -8.93 10.21
C ILE A 398 10.18 -7.86 11.27
N TRP A 399 8.91 -7.52 11.44
CA TRP A 399 8.40 -6.60 12.45
C TRP A 399 7.37 -7.30 13.33
N PHE A 400 7.22 -6.83 14.56
CA PHE A 400 6.22 -7.30 15.50
C PHE A 400 5.40 -6.14 16.02
N THR A 401 4.09 -6.37 16.18
CA THR A 401 3.22 -5.50 16.96
C THR A 401 2.74 -6.21 18.21
N GLU A 402 2.76 -5.51 19.34
CA GLU A 402 2.27 -6.00 20.62
C GLU A 402 1.35 -4.96 21.25
N LYS A 403 0.18 -5.39 21.72
CA LYS A 403 -0.72 -4.51 22.47
C LYS A 403 -0.50 -4.71 23.96
N GLN A 404 -0.03 -3.67 24.62
CA GLN A 404 0.13 -3.62 26.06
C GLN A 404 -1.22 -3.68 26.80
N LYS A 405 -1.19 -3.96 28.10
CA LYS A 405 -2.37 -3.89 28.98
C LYS A 405 -3.00 -2.49 29.02
N SER A 406 -2.21 -1.44 28.79
CA SER A 406 -2.67 -0.05 28.63
C SER A 406 -3.49 0.20 27.35
N GLY A 407 -3.51 -0.77 26.43
CA GLY A 407 -4.12 -0.66 25.12
C GLY A 407 -3.23 -0.02 24.04
N ILE A 408 -2.04 0.43 24.41
CA ILE A 408 -1.03 0.99 23.51
C ILE A 408 -0.40 -0.14 22.70
N THR A 409 -0.26 0.07 21.39
CA THR A 409 0.54 -0.81 20.53
C THR A 409 1.99 -0.37 20.51
N GLU A 410 2.89 -1.30 20.76
CA GLU A 410 4.32 -1.19 20.45
C GLU A 410 4.60 -1.82 19.07
N LEU A 411 5.61 -1.28 18.38
CA LEU A 411 6.12 -1.79 17.11
C LEU A 411 7.65 -1.87 17.21
N TYR A 412 8.22 -3.05 16.92
CA TYR A 412 9.65 -3.28 16.98
C TYR A 412 10.10 -4.33 15.96
N LYS A 413 11.39 -4.39 15.67
CA LYS A 413 11.96 -5.19 14.58
C LYS A 413 12.63 -6.44 15.13
N LEU A 414 12.59 -7.56 14.41
CA LEU A 414 13.29 -8.79 14.82
C LEU A 414 14.79 -8.54 14.95
N SER A 415 15.39 -7.78 14.02
CA SER A 415 16.82 -7.46 14.03
C SER A 415 17.29 -6.62 15.22
N ASP A 416 16.37 -6.08 16.03
CA ASP A 416 16.72 -5.35 17.25
C ASP A 416 17.07 -6.31 18.41
N PHE A 417 16.70 -7.58 18.31
CA PHE A 417 17.04 -8.61 19.30
C PHE A 417 18.47 -9.11 19.12
N ARG A 418 19.16 -9.35 20.24
CA ARG A 418 20.52 -9.89 20.25
C ARG A 418 20.51 -11.41 20.16
N ALA A 419 21.62 -11.98 19.69
CA ALA A 419 21.86 -13.43 19.66
C ALA A 419 20.82 -14.25 18.87
N LEU A 420 20.19 -13.66 17.85
CA LEU A 420 19.28 -14.37 16.95
C LEU A 420 19.91 -15.59 16.29
N ASN A 421 21.19 -15.49 15.91
CA ASN A 421 21.94 -16.59 15.30
C ASN A 421 22.20 -17.77 16.26
N HIS A 422 21.93 -17.62 17.57
CA HIS A 422 22.05 -18.70 18.55
C HIS A 422 20.72 -19.42 18.80
N LEU A 423 19.62 -18.95 18.19
CA LEU A 423 18.33 -19.61 18.29
C LEU A 423 18.29 -20.79 17.31
N SER A 424 17.83 -21.95 17.78
CA SER A 424 17.60 -23.11 16.92
C SER A 424 16.40 -22.92 15.98
N SER A 425 15.42 -22.10 16.38
CA SER A 425 14.26 -21.74 15.57
C SER A 425 13.72 -20.38 16.00
N ILE A 426 13.54 -19.48 15.03
CA ILE A 426 12.91 -18.17 15.25
C ILE A 426 11.41 -18.35 15.51
N ARG A 427 10.76 -19.29 14.81
CA ARG A 427 9.35 -19.64 15.03
C ARG A 427 9.10 -20.10 16.46
N GLU A 428 9.90 -21.02 16.97
CA GLU A 428 9.75 -21.50 18.35
C GLU A 428 10.08 -20.42 19.37
N ALA A 429 11.07 -19.55 19.10
CA ALA A 429 11.34 -18.40 19.96
C ALA A 429 10.14 -17.42 20.02
N TYR A 430 9.48 -17.17 18.89
CA TYR A 430 8.25 -16.38 18.81
C TYR A 430 7.11 -17.01 19.60
N ARG A 431 6.84 -18.31 19.40
CA ARG A 431 5.82 -19.08 20.15
C ARG A 431 6.06 -19.07 21.66
N ASN A 432 7.32 -19.15 22.06
CA ASN A 432 7.75 -19.09 23.45
C ASN A 432 7.90 -17.66 23.99
N LYS A 433 7.32 -16.66 23.30
CA LYS A 433 7.22 -15.26 23.74
C LYS A 433 8.57 -14.55 23.94
N ARG A 434 9.65 -15.06 23.33
CA ARG A 434 11.00 -14.48 23.50
C ARG A 434 11.16 -13.11 22.83
N PHE A 435 10.31 -12.80 21.86
CA PHE A 435 10.32 -11.52 21.16
C PHE A 435 9.25 -10.54 21.67
N GLY A 436 8.42 -10.92 22.66
CA GLY A 436 7.15 -10.23 22.88
C GLY A 436 6.13 -10.57 21.78
N ALA A 437 5.03 -9.84 21.73
CA ALA A 437 3.91 -9.99 20.81
C ALA A 437 3.08 -11.26 21.03
N THR A 438 2.62 -11.54 22.25
CA THR A 438 1.60 -12.60 22.51
C THR A 438 0.47 -12.13 23.44
N LYS A 439 -0.70 -12.81 23.43
CA LYS A 439 -1.79 -12.52 24.39
C LYS A 439 -1.23 -12.55 25.82
N GLY A 440 -1.34 -11.42 26.51
CA GLY A 440 -1.07 -11.32 27.94
C GLY A 440 -1.96 -12.30 28.69
N SER A 441 -1.33 -13.17 29.49
CA SER A 441 -2.00 -13.90 30.56
C SER A 441 -2.51 -12.95 31.63
#